data_AF-A0A178WGK5-F1
#
_entry.id   AF-A0A178WGK5-F1
#
_cell.length_a   1.000
_cell.length_b   1.000
_cell.length_c   1.000
_cell.angle_alpha   90.00
_cell.angle_beta   90.00
_cell.angle_gamma   90.00
#
_symmetry.space_group_name_H-M   'P 1'
#
loop_
_entity.id
_entity.type
_entity.pdbx_description
1 polymer ?
#
loop_
_entity_poly.entity_id
_entity_poly.type
_entity_poly.pdbx_seq_one_letter_code
_entity_poly.pdbx_strand_id
1 'polypeptide(L)'
;MIDETRDLFARPFRKKGYIPLSTYLITFKVGDYVDVKVNGAIHKGIPHKFYHSRIGRIWNLTKRAVGVEVNKQVSITQNSHLFGRVLTVEIRI
;
A
#
# COMPACT_ATOMS: atom_id res chain seq x y z
N MET A 1 4.28 -22.18 5.84
CA MET A 1 3.98 -20.79 5.42
C MET A 1 4.49 -20.65 4.00
N ILE A 2 3.61 -20.66 3.00
CA ILE A 2 3.99 -20.52 1.59
C ILE A 2 3.79 -19.04 1.25
N ASP A 3 4.88 -18.30 1.11
CA ASP A 3 4.87 -16.87 0.85
C ASP A 3 4.93 -16.60 -0.66
N GLU A 4 3.78 -16.68 -1.32
CA GLU A 4 3.67 -16.31 -2.75
C GLU A 4 3.84 -14.79 -2.97
N THR A 5 5.08 -14.31 -2.89
CA THR A 5 5.46 -12.90 -3.10
C THR A 5 6.49 -12.72 -4.21
N ARG A 6 7.12 -13.82 -4.65
CA ARG A 6 8.18 -13.81 -5.67
C ARG A 6 7.76 -13.10 -6.95
N ASP A 7 6.60 -13.44 -7.50
CA ASP A 7 6.12 -12.84 -8.75
C ASP A 7 5.40 -11.51 -8.52
N LEU A 8 4.69 -11.38 -7.39
CA LEU A 8 3.92 -10.17 -7.07
C LEU A 8 4.82 -8.96 -6.82
N PHE A 9 5.96 -9.16 -6.19
CA PHE A 9 6.93 -8.09 -5.89
C PHE A 9 8.06 -8.01 -6.93
N ALA A 10 8.06 -8.89 -7.93
CA ALA A 10 9.01 -8.84 -9.03
C ALA A 10 8.83 -7.53 -9.83
N ARG A 11 9.97 -6.95 -10.23
CA ARG A 11 9.97 -5.81 -11.15
C ARG A 11 9.59 -6.27 -12.56
N PRO A 12 8.78 -5.48 -13.29
CA PRO A 12 8.44 -5.82 -14.67
C PRO A 12 9.69 -5.82 -15.56
N PHE A 13 9.60 -6.54 -16.68
CA PHE A 13 10.70 -6.68 -17.63
C PHE A 13 11.23 -5.31 -18.08
N ARG A 14 12.55 -5.17 -18.17
CA ARG A 14 13.26 -3.93 -18.55
C ARG A 14 12.97 -2.70 -17.67
N LYS A 15 12.42 -2.88 -16.47
CA LYS A 15 12.23 -1.80 -15.47
C LYS A 15 13.07 -2.04 -14.21
N LYS A 16 14.23 -2.70 -14.33
CA LYS A 16 15.17 -2.85 -13.20
C LYS A 16 15.94 -1.54 -12.98
N GLY A 17 16.40 -1.31 -11.75
CA GLY A 17 17.20 -0.13 -11.38
C GLY A 17 16.42 0.94 -10.61
N TYR A 18 16.85 2.19 -10.77
CA TYR A 18 16.35 3.34 -10.02
C TYR A 18 14.89 3.66 -10.33
N ILE A 19 14.19 4.23 -9.35
CA ILE A 19 12.79 4.64 -9.45
C ILE A 19 12.75 6.06 -10.01
N PRO A 20 11.96 6.35 -11.06
CA PRO A 20 11.91 7.70 -11.61
C PRO A 20 11.47 8.71 -10.55
N LEU A 21 12.06 9.90 -10.60
CA LEU A 21 11.79 10.99 -9.65
C LEU A 21 10.32 11.42 -9.63
N SER A 22 9.59 11.15 -10.72
CA SER A 22 8.15 11.42 -10.82
C SER A 22 7.36 10.81 -9.65
N THR A 23 7.71 9.63 -9.16
CA THR A 23 6.99 8.99 -8.04
C THR A 23 7.13 9.77 -6.74
N TYR A 24 8.28 10.41 -6.52
CA TYR A 24 8.56 11.21 -5.31
C TYR A 24 7.96 12.61 -5.36
N LEU A 25 7.76 13.16 -6.56
CA LEU A 25 7.28 14.52 -6.76
C LEU A 25 5.74 14.63 -6.79
N ILE A 26 5.02 13.51 -6.70
CA ILE A 26 3.56 13.51 -6.63
C ILE A 26 3.13 14.15 -5.30
N THR A 27 2.34 15.22 -5.40
CA THR A 27 1.73 15.86 -4.24
C THR A 27 0.47 15.13 -3.85
N PHE A 28 0.45 14.59 -2.63
CA PHE A 28 -0.74 13.94 -2.06
C PHE A 28 -1.45 14.87 -1.08
N LYS A 29 -2.78 14.79 -1.01
CA LYS A 29 -3.58 15.47 0.01
C LYS A 29 -4.32 14.46 0.88
N VAL A 30 -4.60 14.85 2.12
CA VAL A 30 -5.42 14.05 3.03
C VAL A 30 -6.82 13.92 2.44
N GLY A 31 -7.34 12.69 2.41
CA GLY A 31 -8.65 12.39 1.88
C GLY A 31 -8.68 11.92 0.42
N ASP A 32 -7.57 12.01 -0.32
CA ASP A 32 -7.47 11.50 -1.69
C ASP A 32 -7.49 9.96 -1.71
N TYR A 33 -8.02 9.40 -2.81
CA TYR A 33 -7.99 7.96 -3.08
C TYR A 33 -6.70 7.59 -3.80
N VAL A 34 -6.02 6.57 -3.28
CA VAL A 34 -4.74 6.08 -3.82
C VAL A 34 -4.74 4.56 -3.94
N ASP A 35 -4.03 4.06 -4.95
CA ASP A 35 -3.74 2.64 -5.10
C ASP A 35 -2.44 2.27 -4.38
N VAL A 36 -2.46 1.14 -3.68
CA VAL A 36 -1.32 0.59 -2.96
C VAL A 36 -0.55 -0.37 -3.89
N LYS A 37 0.41 0.18 -4.63
CA LYS A 37 1.30 -0.61 -5.51
C LYS A 37 2.68 -0.79 -4.88
N VAL A 38 3.11 -2.05 -4.75
CA VAL A 38 4.43 -2.40 -4.25
C VAL A 38 5.49 -2.28 -5.34
N ASN A 39 6.64 -1.71 -4.97
CA ASN A 39 7.82 -1.64 -5.79
C ASN A 39 8.98 -2.38 -5.11
N GLY A 40 9.43 -3.50 -5.69
CA GLY A 40 10.50 -4.33 -5.12
C GLY A 40 11.89 -3.69 -5.02
N ALA A 41 12.09 -2.46 -5.52
CA ALA A 41 13.34 -1.70 -5.33
C ALA A 41 13.41 -0.98 -3.97
N ILE A 42 12.28 -0.76 -3.30
CA ILE A 42 12.21 -0.15 -1.97
C ILE A 42 11.94 -1.26 -0.96
N HIS A 43 12.79 -1.46 0.03
CA HIS A 43 12.54 -2.47 1.08
C HIS A 43 11.84 -1.90 2.32
N LYS A 44 11.97 -0.60 2.58
CA LYS A 44 11.44 0.07 3.78
C LYS A 44 10.04 0.61 3.49
N GLY A 45 9.08 0.35 4.39
CA GLY A 45 7.69 0.79 4.19
C GLY A 45 6.96 0.00 3.11
N ILE A 46 7.42 -1.21 2.78
CA ILE A 46 6.65 -2.14 1.94
C ILE A 46 5.41 -2.59 2.72
N PRO A 47 4.21 -2.49 2.12
CA PRO A 47 3.01 -3.05 2.70
C PRO A 47 2.98 -4.57 2.54
N HIS A 48 2.28 -5.26 3.45
CA HIS A 48 2.06 -6.70 3.34
C HIS A 48 1.29 -7.05 2.06
N LYS A 49 1.55 -8.24 1.47
CA LYS A 49 0.97 -8.68 0.19
C LYS A 49 -0.55 -8.55 0.10
N PHE A 50 -1.24 -8.72 1.23
CA PHE A 50 -2.70 -8.58 1.34
C PHE A 50 -3.21 -7.19 0.88
N TYR A 51 -2.42 -6.13 1.07
CA TYR A 51 -2.80 -4.76 0.72
C TYR A 51 -2.40 -4.38 -0.70
N HIS A 52 -1.69 -5.24 -1.44
CA HIS A 52 -1.30 -4.95 -2.80
C HIS A 52 -2.54 -4.80 -3.70
N SER A 53 -2.53 -3.80 -4.58
CA SER A 53 -3.66 -3.51 -5.51
C SER A 53 -4.99 -3.24 -4.80
N ARG A 54 -4.93 -2.72 -3.56
CA ARG A 54 -6.10 -2.22 -2.84
C ARG A 54 -6.12 -0.71 -2.96
N ILE A 55 -7.30 -0.18 -3.19
CA ILE A 55 -7.55 1.26 -3.12
C ILE A 55 -7.79 1.61 -1.64
N GLY A 56 -7.17 2.68 -1.18
CA GLY A 56 -7.37 3.23 0.15
C GLY A 56 -7.46 4.75 0.13
N ARG A 57 -7.80 5.32 1.28
CA ARG A 57 -7.90 6.76 1.47
C ARG A 57 -6.74 7.26 2.32
N ILE A 58 -6.15 8.39 1.96
CA ILE A 58 -5.08 8.97 2.77
C ILE A 58 -5.66 9.56 4.07
N TRP A 59 -5.14 9.12 5.21
CA TRP A 59 -5.52 9.67 6.53
C TRP A 59 -4.43 10.60 7.11
N ASN A 60 -3.15 10.35 6.78
CA ASN A 60 -2.03 11.15 7.30
C ASN A 60 -0.88 11.25 6.30
N LEU A 61 -0.17 12.38 6.37
CA LEU A 61 0.99 12.68 5.55
C LEU A 61 2.18 12.96 6.45
N THR A 62 3.28 12.27 6.20
CA THR A 62 4.56 12.50 6.89
C THR A 62 5.62 12.90 5.87
N LYS A 63 6.78 13.37 6.36
CA LYS A 63 7.87 13.87 5.51
C LYS A 63 8.37 12.88 4.46
N ARG A 64 8.24 11.57 4.70
CA ARG A 64 8.77 10.49 3.82
C ARG A 64 7.76 9.37 3.56
N ALA A 65 6.52 9.52 4.02
CA ALA A 65 5.54 8.45 3.94
C ALA A 65 4.10 8.96 3.98
N VAL A 66 3.21 8.15 3.42
CA VAL A 66 1.77 8.39 3.36
C VAL A 66 1.07 7.29 4.14
N GLY A 67 0.23 7.69 5.10
CA GLY A 67 -0.67 6.80 5.80
C GLY A 67 -1.95 6.60 5.00
N VAL A 68 -2.25 5.35 4.63
CA VAL A 68 -3.42 4.95 3.85
C VAL A 68 -4.32 4.03 4.67
N GLU A 69 -5.61 4.33 4.70
CA GLU A 69 -6.66 3.53 5.31
C GLU A 69 -7.28 2.60 4.25
N VAL A 70 -7.24 1.30 4.53
CA VAL A 70 -7.79 0.24 3.67
C VAL A 70 -8.74 -0.64 4.46
N ASN A 71 -9.91 -0.92 3.89
CA ASN A 71 -10.88 -1.85 4.45
C ASN A 71 -10.46 -3.31 4.21
N LYS A 72 -10.25 -4.04 5.31
CA LYS A 72 -10.03 -5.48 5.33
C LYS A 72 -11.25 -6.19 5.88
N GLN A 73 -11.81 -7.10 5.09
CA GLN A 73 -12.81 -8.04 5.59
C GLN A 73 -12.11 -9.15 6.37
N VAL A 74 -12.57 -9.42 7.60
CA VAL A 74 -12.07 -10.49 8.46
C VAL A 74 -13.25 -11.39 8.81
N SER A 75 -13.14 -12.68 8.54
CA SER A 75 -14.24 -13.65 8.56
C SER A 75 -14.69 -14.09 9.96
N ILE A 76 -14.50 -13.29 11.02
CA ILE A 76 -14.61 -13.75 12.41
C ILE A 76 -15.85 -13.18 13.15
N THR A 77 -16.70 -12.34 12.56
CA THR A 77 -17.78 -11.70 13.36
C THR A 77 -19.13 -11.57 12.65
N GLN A 78 -20.15 -12.23 13.20
CA GLN A 78 -21.57 -12.11 12.81
C GLN A 78 -22.27 -10.87 13.40
N ASN A 79 -21.65 -9.69 13.34
CA ASN A 79 -22.32 -8.45 13.75
C ASN A 79 -22.01 -7.33 12.75
N SER A 80 -23.01 -7.00 11.95
CA SER A 80 -22.92 -6.20 10.71
C SER A 80 -22.70 -4.69 10.91
N HIS A 81 -22.28 -4.25 12.11
CA HIS A 81 -22.02 -2.83 12.43
C HIS A 81 -20.54 -2.49 12.72
N LEU A 82 -19.63 -3.48 12.74
CA LEU A 82 -18.18 -3.25 12.79
C LEU A 82 -17.49 -3.67 11.48
N PHE A 83 -18.23 -3.59 10.37
CA PHE A 83 -17.77 -3.86 9.01
C PHE A 83 -16.63 -2.91 8.65
N GLY A 84 -15.40 -3.38 8.79
CA GLY A 84 -14.19 -2.67 8.35
C GLY A 84 -13.28 -2.37 9.53
N ARG A 85 -12.36 -3.30 9.82
CA ARG A 85 -11.15 -2.89 10.52
C ARG A 85 -10.37 -2.04 9.51
N VAL A 86 -10.48 -0.73 9.67
CA VAL A 86 -9.67 0.27 8.98
C VAL A 86 -8.22 -0.04 9.31
N LEU A 87 -7.46 -0.47 8.31
CA LEU A 87 -6.05 -0.78 8.50
C LEU A 87 -5.22 0.32 7.89
N THR A 88 -4.42 0.91 8.75
CA THR A 88 -3.46 1.96 8.42
C THR A 88 -2.18 1.33 7.89
N VAL A 89 -1.83 1.69 6.66
CA VAL A 89 -0.61 1.27 5.98
C VAL A 89 0.25 2.50 5.73
N GLU A 90 1.47 2.51 6.26
CA GLU A 90 2.43 3.57 5.99
C GLU A 90 3.27 3.20 4.76
N ILE A 91 3.02 3.88 3.64
CA ILE A 91 3.75 3.69 2.38
C ILE A 91 4.83 4.76 2.32
N ARG A 92 6.09 4.34 2.29
CA ARG A 92 7.19 5.27 2.05
C ARG A 92 7.24 5.62 0.57
N ILE A 93 7.26 6.92 0.29
CA ILE A 93 7.46 7.44 -1.07
C ILE A 93 8.96 7.32 -1.37
#